data_AF-A0A8S2QFR6-F1
#
_entry.id   AF-A0A8S2QFR6-F1
#
_cell.length_a   1.000
_cell.length_b   1.000
_cell.length_c   1.000
_cell.angle_alpha   90.00
_cell.angle_beta   90.00
_cell.angle_gamma   90.00
#
_symmetry.space_group_name_H-M   'P 1'
#
loop_
_entity.id
_entity.type
_entity.pdbx_description
1 polymer ?
#
loop_
_entity_poly.entity_id
_entity_poly.type
_entity_poly.pdbx_seq_one_letter_code
_entity_poly.pdbx_strand_id
1 'polypeptide(L)'
;MIQLVLRLILTLILFEYPLKTLSTDPFVCPTSAYQTFNYSVNWFSGSLNCFSAGAQVPDIQVYALNNHTYILRENKCINYEAPFMYVLFSNTTVLLIDSGATIPSSSFPIQKHVETLITQWCVKNGKQRVDLELMVAHTHAHTDHIAGDQQFKGQPHTTVAGTSVKEVQEFFDLTNWPYTTGTFNLDQNRILGIIPIPGHERSSIAFYDCATGILFTGDSLYPGRLYISNFTENVESIARLADFAKTGDQRNIVLTAHITSSTIEPPPLPTNTSLLGTLWTIVPDRWSLNKFINGNITIFDAQLFKGNSELSGIYLCNITLNVIQLLTISHLNSTEIEPYQSLRYFSYSQLSSNNFIIHLYLLHQIRITPDFDSVVHVVIDISTDCTSGASTNQTLLYEIVTNPNIEWAFPGRENKLKNRLTSSDDHARAQLLGDPYSTVCTMKIIEELSCLIGPGFFTDCETLD
;
A
#
# COMPACT_ATOMS: atom_id res chain seq x y z
N MET A 1 -2.71 6.15 38.74
CA MET A 1 -1.86 5.57 37.68
C MET A 1 -2.71 5.60 36.42
N ILE A 2 -2.56 6.65 35.60
CA ILE A 2 -3.34 6.82 34.38
C ILE A 2 -2.59 6.05 33.28
N GLN A 3 -3.10 4.88 32.88
CA GLN A 3 -2.61 4.21 31.68
C GLN A 3 -3.17 4.98 30.47
N LEU A 4 -2.31 5.73 29.79
CA LEU A 4 -2.64 6.35 28.51
C LEU A 4 -2.06 5.45 27.40
N VAL A 5 -2.92 4.84 26.59
CA VAL A 5 -2.53 4.11 25.38
C VAL A 5 -2.44 5.13 24.25
N LEU A 6 -1.24 5.52 23.85
CA LEU A 6 -1.06 6.51 22.79
C LEU A 6 -0.98 5.84 21.41
N ARG A 7 -1.89 6.17 20.50
CA ARG A 7 -1.72 6.00 19.04
C ARG A 7 -1.52 7.40 18.46
N LEU A 8 -0.39 7.69 17.81
CA LEU A 8 -0.15 8.94 17.09
C LEU A 8 -0.78 8.85 15.68
N ILE A 9 -1.55 9.86 15.25
CA ILE A 9 -2.17 9.93 13.91
C ILE A 9 -2.00 11.35 13.35
N LEU A 10 -1.58 11.46 12.08
CA LEU A 10 -1.57 12.67 11.26
C LEU A 10 -2.85 12.72 10.39
N THR A 11 -3.46 13.89 10.26
CA THR A 11 -4.79 14.17 9.68
C THR A 11 -4.87 13.97 8.15
N LEU A 12 -5.97 13.40 7.65
CA LEU A 12 -6.41 13.51 6.25
C LEU A 12 -7.80 14.16 6.20
N ILE A 13 -7.96 15.14 5.32
CA ILE A 13 -9.20 15.89 5.06
C ILE A 13 -10.13 15.03 4.18
N LEU A 14 -11.42 14.95 4.51
CA LEU A 14 -12.45 14.49 3.57
C LEU A 14 -13.53 15.57 3.43
N PHE A 15 -13.79 15.92 2.17
CA PHE A 15 -14.88 16.77 1.72
C PHE A 15 -16.21 15.99 1.81
N GLU A 16 -17.28 16.64 2.27
CA GLU A 16 -18.65 16.16 2.04
C GLU A 16 -18.95 16.25 0.53
N TYR A 17 -18.94 15.10 -0.16
CA TYR A 17 -19.53 15.00 -1.49
C TYR A 17 -20.96 14.48 -1.37
N PRO A 18 -21.94 15.09 -2.06
CA PRO A 18 -23.28 14.55 -2.13
C PRO A 18 -23.23 13.21 -2.88
N LEU A 19 -23.40 12.11 -2.15
CA LEU A 19 -23.54 10.77 -2.73
C LEU A 19 -24.76 10.76 -3.65
N LYS A 20 -24.54 10.58 -4.96
CA LYS A 20 -25.62 10.26 -5.90
C LYS A 20 -26.11 8.84 -5.59
N THR A 21 -27.40 8.72 -5.33
CA THR A 21 -28.08 7.44 -5.09
C THR A 21 -27.88 6.48 -6.26
N LEU A 22 -27.44 5.25 -5.93
CA LEU A 22 -27.32 4.12 -6.86
C LEU A 22 -28.67 3.79 -7.53
N SER A 23 -28.59 3.25 -8.75
CA SER A 23 -29.71 2.79 -9.58
C SER A 23 -30.62 1.77 -8.87
N THR A 24 -31.87 1.71 -9.30
CA THR A 24 -33.04 1.14 -8.60
C THR A 24 -33.21 -0.37 -8.61
N ASP A 25 -32.33 -1.14 -9.27
CA ASP A 25 -32.36 -2.60 -9.23
C ASP A 25 -31.08 -3.14 -8.57
N PRO A 26 -31.12 -3.49 -7.27
CA PRO A 26 -29.94 -4.03 -6.60
C PRO A 26 -29.58 -5.39 -7.20
N PHE A 27 -28.28 -5.63 -7.43
CA PHE A 27 -27.79 -6.97 -7.70
C PHE A 27 -28.13 -7.88 -6.51
N VAL A 28 -28.80 -9.00 -6.77
CA VAL A 28 -29.19 -9.95 -5.74
C VAL A 28 -28.77 -11.35 -6.16
N CYS A 29 -28.03 -12.02 -5.29
CA CYS A 29 -27.71 -13.43 -5.50
C CYS A 29 -28.97 -14.30 -5.38
N PRO A 30 -29.07 -15.37 -6.19
CA PRO A 30 -30.05 -16.42 -5.91
C PRO A 30 -29.81 -16.98 -4.51
N THR A 31 -30.86 -17.10 -3.70
CA THR A 31 -30.76 -17.59 -2.30
C THR A 31 -30.01 -18.92 -2.22
N SER A 32 -28.85 -18.91 -1.57
CA SER A 32 -28.02 -20.08 -1.33
C SER A 32 -27.48 -20.03 0.11
N ALA A 33 -27.42 -21.19 0.77
CA ALA A 33 -26.75 -21.30 2.05
C ALA A 33 -25.23 -21.34 1.80
N TYR A 34 -24.50 -20.34 2.30
CA TYR A 34 -23.05 -20.30 2.16
C TYR A 34 -22.37 -21.43 2.94
N GLN A 35 -21.39 -22.07 2.31
CA GLN A 35 -20.52 -23.03 3.00
C GLN A 35 -19.56 -22.32 3.94
N THR A 36 -19.36 -22.86 5.15
CA THR A 36 -18.26 -22.42 6.02
C THR A 36 -16.93 -22.92 5.48
N PHE A 37 -15.92 -22.05 5.44
CA PHE A 37 -14.57 -22.41 5.00
C PHE A 37 -13.67 -22.57 6.22
N ASN A 38 -12.88 -23.65 6.25
CA ASN A 38 -11.82 -23.82 7.24
C ASN A 38 -10.49 -23.39 6.61
N TYR A 39 -10.10 -22.14 6.83
CA TYR A 39 -8.89 -21.57 6.25
C TYR A 39 -7.66 -21.93 7.08
N SER A 40 -6.80 -22.78 6.53
CA SER A 40 -5.56 -23.21 7.18
C SER A 40 -4.49 -23.43 6.12
N VAL A 41 -3.79 -22.36 5.77
CA VAL A 41 -2.67 -22.38 4.83
C VAL A 41 -1.60 -21.40 5.28
N ASN A 42 -0.34 -21.86 5.27
CA ASN A 42 0.82 -21.01 5.51
C ASN A 42 1.44 -20.68 4.16
N TRP A 43 1.20 -19.45 3.70
CA TRP A 43 1.77 -19.00 2.44
C TRP A 43 3.27 -18.78 2.57
N PHE A 44 4.01 -19.25 1.58
CA PHE A 44 5.44 -19.12 1.49
C PHE A 44 5.81 -17.65 1.30
N SER A 45 6.63 -17.14 2.23
CA SER A 45 6.96 -15.71 2.33
C SER A 45 8.31 -15.37 1.72
N GLY A 46 8.85 -16.22 0.84
CA GLY A 46 10.21 -16.09 0.33
C GLY A 46 11.23 -16.80 1.23
N SER A 47 12.50 -16.79 0.82
CA SER A 47 13.62 -17.32 1.59
C SER A 47 14.91 -16.58 1.22
N LEU A 48 15.86 -16.49 2.15
CA LEU A 48 17.20 -15.97 1.85
C LEU A 48 17.92 -16.79 0.77
N ASN A 49 17.55 -18.05 0.61
CA ASN A 49 18.19 -19.00 -0.30
C ASN A 49 17.19 -19.54 -1.34
N CYS A 50 16.37 -18.66 -1.91
CA CYS A 50 15.31 -18.99 -2.89
C CYS A 50 15.71 -19.96 -4.00
N PHE A 51 16.99 -19.98 -4.40
CA PHE A 51 17.49 -20.75 -5.53
C PHE A 51 18.71 -21.62 -5.18
N SER A 52 18.93 -21.91 -3.88
CA SER A 52 20.02 -22.82 -3.50
C SER A 52 19.73 -24.25 -3.95
N ALA A 53 20.78 -25.00 -4.26
CA ALA A 53 20.68 -26.42 -4.60
C ALA A 53 20.02 -27.18 -3.44
N GLY A 54 18.80 -27.70 -3.68
CA GLY A 54 18.00 -28.44 -2.69
C GLY A 54 16.80 -27.70 -2.12
N ALA A 55 16.61 -26.40 -2.42
CA ALA A 55 15.38 -25.70 -2.07
C ALA A 55 14.21 -26.22 -2.92
N GLN A 56 13.29 -26.99 -2.33
CA GLN A 56 12.05 -27.41 -2.97
C GLN A 56 10.93 -26.44 -2.62
N VAL A 57 10.78 -25.37 -3.41
CA VAL A 57 9.65 -24.45 -3.27
C VAL A 57 8.93 -24.36 -4.61
N PRO A 58 7.61 -24.63 -4.67
CA PRO A 58 6.86 -24.54 -5.92
C PRO A 58 6.83 -23.10 -6.41
N ASP A 59 6.81 -22.91 -7.72
CA ASP A 59 6.57 -21.64 -8.39
C ASP A 59 5.19 -21.04 -8.06
N ILE A 60 4.18 -21.89 -7.88
CA ILE A 60 2.83 -21.51 -7.51
C ILE A 60 2.37 -22.36 -6.32
N GLN A 61 2.01 -21.72 -5.23
CA GLN A 61 1.31 -22.40 -4.14
C GLN A 61 -0.19 -22.45 -4.46
N VAL A 62 -0.78 -23.64 -4.44
CA VAL A 62 -2.21 -23.83 -4.68
C VAL A 62 -2.91 -24.30 -3.41
N TYR A 63 -4.00 -23.62 -3.07
CA TYR A 63 -4.88 -23.99 -1.96
C TYR A 63 -6.31 -24.19 -2.47
N ALA A 64 -6.84 -25.40 -2.31
CA ALA A 64 -8.23 -25.70 -2.63
C ALA A 64 -9.14 -25.23 -1.47
N LEU A 65 -9.79 -24.08 -1.64
CA LEU A 65 -10.72 -23.55 -0.64
C LEU A 65 -11.96 -24.44 -0.50
N ASN A 66 -12.45 -24.96 -1.63
CA ASN A 66 -13.48 -26.00 -1.72
C ASN A 66 -13.34 -26.76 -3.05
N ASN A 67 -14.32 -27.62 -3.39
CA ASN A 67 -14.31 -28.43 -4.62
C ASN A 67 -14.33 -27.61 -5.93
N HIS A 68 -14.68 -26.32 -5.88
CA HIS A 68 -14.90 -25.48 -7.05
C HIS A 68 -14.15 -24.14 -6.98
N THR A 69 -13.33 -23.90 -5.95
CA THR A 69 -12.67 -22.61 -5.73
C THR A 69 -11.26 -22.85 -5.23
N TYR A 70 -10.29 -22.33 -5.96
CA TYR A 70 -8.87 -22.48 -5.66
C TYR A 70 -8.24 -21.09 -5.54
N ILE A 71 -7.33 -20.97 -4.57
CA ILE A 71 -6.48 -19.80 -4.36
C ILE A 71 -5.08 -20.18 -4.79
N LEU A 72 -4.51 -19.41 -5.70
CA LEU A 72 -3.17 -19.56 -6.20
C LEU A 72 -2.36 -18.39 -5.65
N ARG A 73 -1.13 -18.64 -5.24
CA ARG A 73 -0.19 -17.59 -4.86
C ARG A 73 1.10 -17.76 -5.63
N GLU A 74 1.50 -16.70 -6.31
CA GLU A 74 2.81 -16.65 -6.94
C GLU A 74 3.91 -16.69 -5.87
N ASN A 75 4.93 -17.51 -6.09
CA ASN A 75 6.01 -17.66 -5.15
C ASN A 75 6.81 -16.34 -5.03
N LYS A 76 6.94 -15.85 -3.80
CA LYS A 76 7.68 -14.63 -3.47
C LYS A 76 9.18 -14.66 -3.83
N CYS A 77 9.74 -15.85 -4.05
CA CYS A 77 11.08 -16.02 -4.62
C CYS A 77 11.16 -15.65 -6.11
N ILE A 78 10.05 -15.81 -6.85
CA ILE A 78 9.98 -15.50 -8.28
C ILE A 78 9.67 -14.02 -8.47
N ASN A 79 8.66 -13.51 -7.75
CA ASN A 79 8.24 -12.13 -7.82
C ASN A 79 7.94 -11.57 -6.42
N TYR A 80 8.50 -10.41 -6.09
CA TYR A 80 8.40 -9.83 -4.75
C TYR A 80 6.96 -9.44 -4.36
N GLU A 81 6.12 -9.12 -5.36
CA GLU A 81 4.72 -8.76 -5.17
C GLU A 81 3.88 -9.96 -4.73
N ALA A 82 4.25 -11.16 -5.22
CA ALA A 82 3.65 -12.45 -4.86
C ALA A 82 2.11 -12.43 -4.85
N PRO A 83 1.46 -11.97 -5.95
CA PRO A 83 0.02 -11.78 -5.98
C PRO A 83 -0.75 -13.09 -5.81
N PHE A 84 -1.96 -12.95 -5.28
CA PHE A 84 -2.97 -13.99 -5.29
C PHE A 84 -3.75 -13.97 -6.60
N MET A 85 -4.04 -15.15 -7.11
CA MET A 85 -4.94 -15.38 -8.23
C MET A 85 -6.00 -16.39 -7.79
N TYR A 86 -7.15 -16.40 -8.46
CA TYR A 86 -8.27 -17.25 -8.05
C TYR A 86 -8.83 -18.02 -9.22
N VAL A 87 -9.13 -19.31 -9.01
CA VAL A 87 -9.75 -20.16 -10.03
C VAL A 87 -11.12 -20.62 -9.56
N LEU A 88 -12.16 -20.23 -10.30
CA LEU A 88 -13.55 -20.53 -10.01
C LEU A 88 -14.09 -21.50 -11.06
N PHE A 89 -14.54 -22.67 -10.62
CA PHE A 89 -15.14 -23.69 -11.48
C PHE A 89 -16.67 -23.62 -11.49
N SER A 90 -17.25 -23.79 -12.67
CA SER A 90 -18.67 -24.09 -12.89
C SER A 90 -18.79 -25.36 -13.76
N ASN A 91 -20.00 -25.74 -14.19
CA ASN A 91 -20.17 -26.95 -15.01
C ASN A 91 -19.72 -26.81 -16.47
N THR A 92 -19.59 -25.58 -16.96
CA THR A 92 -19.28 -25.25 -18.37
C THR A 92 -18.15 -24.24 -18.52
N THR A 93 -17.82 -23.49 -17.47
CA THR A 93 -16.84 -22.41 -17.53
C THR A 93 -15.94 -22.40 -16.30
N VAL A 94 -14.66 -22.14 -16.52
CA VAL A 94 -13.66 -21.88 -15.49
C VAL A 94 -13.26 -20.43 -15.61
N LEU A 95 -13.29 -19.67 -14.51
CA LEU A 95 -12.77 -18.30 -14.46
C LEU A 95 -11.45 -18.30 -13.69
N LEU A 96 -10.39 -17.82 -14.33
CA LEU A 96 -9.17 -17.36 -13.69
C LEU A 96 -9.29 -15.84 -13.46
N ILE A 97 -9.20 -15.42 -12.20
CA ILE A 97 -9.10 -14.02 -11.79
C ILE A 97 -7.62 -13.72 -11.56
N ASP A 98 -7.08 -12.80 -12.35
CA ASP A 98 -5.68 -12.39 -12.44
C ASP A 98 -4.72 -13.48 -12.94
N SER A 99 -3.65 -13.08 -13.63
CA SER A 99 -2.67 -13.98 -14.27
C SER A 99 -1.25 -13.87 -13.71
N GLY A 100 -1.08 -13.14 -12.60
CA GLY A 100 0.18 -13.00 -11.87
C GLY A 100 1.12 -11.94 -12.44
N ALA A 101 2.31 -11.84 -11.85
CA ALA A 101 3.26 -10.75 -12.06
C ALA A 101 4.50 -11.12 -12.88
N THR A 102 4.68 -12.41 -13.20
CA THR A 102 5.84 -12.89 -13.94
C THR A 102 5.50 -13.32 -15.35
N ILE A 103 6.11 -12.66 -16.33
CA ILE A 103 5.90 -12.92 -17.76
C ILE A 103 6.48 -14.29 -18.20
N PRO A 104 7.75 -14.63 -17.91
CA PRO A 104 8.36 -15.82 -18.48
C PRO A 104 7.75 -17.12 -17.95
N SER A 105 7.14 -17.92 -18.83
CA SER A 105 6.58 -19.24 -18.48
C SER A 105 7.62 -20.25 -18.00
N SER A 106 8.91 -20.02 -18.27
CA SER A 106 10.00 -20.83 -17.71
C SER A 106 10.15 -20.67 -16.20
N SER A 107 9.77 -19.50 -15.67
CA SER A 107 9.88 -19.15 -14.26
C SER A 107 8.52 -19.28 -13.56
N PHE A 108 7.45 -18.86 -14.24
CA PHE A 108 6.08 -18.87 -13.73
C PHE A 108 5.10 -19.43 -14.79
N PRO A 109 5.01 -20.77 -14.94
CA PRO A 109 4.13 -21.45 -15.88
C PRO A 109 2.67 -21.49 -15.38
N ILE A 110 2.03 -20.33 -15.21
CA ILE A 110 0.65 -20.22 -14.71
C ILE A 110 -0.35 -20.97 -15.58
N GLN A 111 -0.24 -20.91 -16.91
CA GLN A 111 -1.19 -21.59 -17.79
C GLN A 111 -1.14 -23.11 -17.59
N LYS A 112 0.06 -23.69 -17.45
CA LYS A 112 0.23 -25.12 -17.20
C LYS A 112 -0.38 -25.52 -15.84
N HIS A 113 -0.23 -24.69 -14.81
CA HIS A 113 -0.81 -24.94 -13.49
C HIS A 113 -2.34 -24.91 -13.54
N VAL A 114 -2.91 -23.89 -14.18
CA VAL A 114 -4.36 -23.76 -14.34
C VAL A 114 -4.91 -24.95 -15.14
N GLU A 115 -4.31 -25.33 -16.26
CA GLU A 115 -4.72 -26.52 -17.04
C GLU A 115 -4.62 -27.82 -16.24
N THR A 116 -3.60 -27.95 -15.40
CA THR A 116 -3.47 -29.11 -14.50
C THR A 116 -4.63 -29.15 -13.50
N LEU A 117 -4.98 -28.01 -12.91
CA LEU A 117 -6.13 -27.90 -12.00
C LEU A 117 -7.45 -28.23 -12.71
N ILE A 118 -7.64 -27.72 -13.93
CA ILE A 118 -8.84 -28.00 -14.72
C ILE A 118 -8.94 -29.49 -15.02
N THR A 119 -7.85 -30.11 -15.46
CA THR A 119 -7.83 -31.55 -15.76
C THR A 119 -8.14 -32.39 -14.52
N GLN A 120 -7.55 -32.06 -13.38
CA GLN A 120 -7.81 -32.75 -12.11
C GLN A 120 -9.27 -32.57 -11.66
N TRP A 121 -9.81 -31.35 -11.79
CA TRP A 121 -11.20 -31.07 -11.48
C TRP A 121 -12.15 -31.84 -12.40
N CYS A 122 -11.86 -31.90 -13.71
CA CYS A 122 -12.62 -32.67 -14.68
C CYS A 122 -12.68 -34.15 -14.32
N VAL A 123 -11.55 -34.77 -14.00
CA VAL A 123 -11.48 -36.18 -13.57
C VAL A 123 -12.34 -36.41 -12.33
N LYS A 124 -12.25 -35.54 -11.33
CA LYS A 124 -13.02 -35.65 -10.08
C LYS A 124 -14.53 -35.50 -10.28
N ASN A 125 -14.96 -34.75 -11.31
CA ASN A 125 -16.36 -34.43 -11.56
C ASN A 125 -16.94 -35.17 -12.79
N GLY A 126 -16.20 -36.13 -13.38
CA GLY A 126 -16.67 -36.90 -14.54
C GLY A 126 -16.88 -36.06 -15.80
N LYS A 127 -16.08 -35.02 -15.98
CA LYS A 127 -16.14 -34.07 -17.11
C LYS A 127 -14.93 -34.24 -18.03
N GLN A 128 -15.01 -33.72 -19.25
CA GLN A 128 -13.86 -33.62 -20.16
C GLN A 128 -13.41 -32.16 -20.27
N ARG A 129 -12.10 -31.92 -20.44
CA ARG A 129 -11.54 -30.56 -20.57
C ARG A 129 -12.16 -29.77 -21.73
N VAL A 130 -12.51 -30.45 -22.83
CA VAL A 130 -13.14 -29.87 -24.02
C VAL A 130 -14.55 -29.31 -23.75
N ASP A 131 -15.20 -29.76 -22.68
CA ASP A 131 -16.55 -29.31 -22.29
C ASP A 131 -16.52 -27.97 -21.52
N LEU A 132 -15.33 -27.45 -21.21
CA LEU A 132 -15.15 -26.25 -20.40
C LEU A 132 -14.49 -25.13 -21.20
N GLU A 133 -15.05 -23.93 -21.09
CA GLU A 133 -14.38 -22.69 -21.51
C GLU A 133 -13.54 -22.14 -20.35
N LEU A 134 -12.28 -21.77 -20.59
CA LEU A 134 -11.46 -21.03 -19.64
C LEU A 134 -11.52 -19.54 -19.95
N MET A 135 -12.05 -18.75 -19.04
CA MET A 135 -12.01 -17.29 -19.12
C MET A 135 -10.92 -16.78 -18.18
N VAL A 136 -10.05 -15.92 -18.69
CA VAL A 136 -9.05 -15.18 -17.91
C VAL A 136 -9.50 -13.73 -17.87
N ALA A 137 -9.76 -13.21 -16.68
CA ALA A 137 -10.13 -11.82 -16.47
C ALA A 137 -9.40 -11.25 -15.25
N HIS A 138 -9.41 -9.93 -15.13
CA HIS A 138 -8.51 -9.24 -14.22
C HIS A 138 -9.29 -8.32 -13.30
N THR A 139 -8.82 -8.18 -12.07
CA THR A 139 -9.32 -7.16 -11.15
C THR A 139 -8.93 -5.76 -11.64
N HIS A 140 -7.77 -5.60 -12.30
CA HIS A 140 -7.38 -4.36 -12.97
C HIS A 140 -6.16 -4.56 -13.90
N ALA A 141 -5.66 -3.47 -14.51
CA ALA A 141 -4.68 -3.50 -15.59
C ALA A 141 -3.19 -3.43 -15.19
N HIS A 142 -2.84 -3.42 -13.90
CA HIS A 142 -1.42 -3.42 -13.52
C HIS A 142 -0.74 -4.74 -13.84
N THR A 143 0.57 -4.67 -14.06
CA THR A 143 1.38 -5.77 -14.58
C THR A 143 1.29 -7.02 -13.72
N ASP A 144 1.19 -6.86 -12.41
CA ASP A 144 1.08 -7.92 -11.41
C ASP A 144 -0.22 -8.73 -11.45
N HIS A 145 -1.19 -8.27 -12.25
CA HIS A 145 -2.45 -8.95 -12.51
C HIS A 145 -2.57 -9.52 -13.92
N ILE A 146 -1.70 -9.12 -14.85
CA ILE A 146 -1.87 -9.39 -16.29
C ILE A 146 -0.61 -9.97 -16.97
N ALA A 147 0.52 -10.07 -16.25
CA ALA A 147 1.80 -10.47 -16.86
C ALA A 147 1.75 -11.87 -17.50
N GLY A 148 0.90 -12.76 -16.97
CA GLY A 148 0.74 -14.13 -17.45
C GLY A 148 -0.12 -14.29 -18.71
N ASP A 149 -0.79 -13.24 -19.20
CA ASP A 149 -1.82 -13.32 -20.25
C ASP A 149 -1.33 -13.98 -21.55
N GLN A 150 -0.09 -13.73 -21.94
CA GLN A 150 0.47 -14.28 -23.17
C GLN A 150 0.58 -15.81 -23.14
N GLN A 151 0.54 -16.43 -21.95
CA GLN A 151 0.51 -17.87 -21.83
C GLN A 151 -0.87 -18.45 -22.22
N PHE A 152 -1.94 -17.65 -22.11
CA PHE A 152 -3.32 -18.06 -22.38
C PHE A 152 -3.83 -17.64 -23.77
N LYS A 153 -3.31 -16.54 -24.33
CA LYS A 153 -3.74 -16.04 -25.65
C LYS A 153 -3.51 -17.10 -26.74
N GLY A 154 -4.57 -17.41 -27.48
CA GLY A 154 -4.54 -18.40 -28.57
C GLY A 154 -4.59 -19.87 -28.12
N GLN A 155 -4.72 -20.14 -26.82
CA GLN A 155 -4.94 -21.51 -26.34
C GLN A 155 -6.37 -21.98 -26.66
N PRO A 156 -6.59 -23.29 -26.92
CA PRO A 156 -7.93 -23.83 -27.17
C PRO A 156 -8.87 -23.60 -25.98
N HIS A 157 -10.15 -23.34 -26.27
CA HIS A 157 -11.20 -23.14 -25.25
C HIS A 157 -10.77 -22.15 -24.16
N THR A 158 -10.13 -21.05 -24.59
CA THR A 158 -9.58 -20.03 -23.70
C THR A 158 -9.86 -18.63 -24.26
N THR A 159 -10.45 -17.79 -23.43
CA THR A 159 -10.73 -16.39 -23.71
C THR A 159 -10.03 -15.52 -22.67
N VAL A 160 -9.31 -14.47 -23.11
CA VAL A 160 -8.66 -13.50 -22.22
C VAL A 160 -9.36 -12.15 -22.39
N ALA A 161 -9.89 -11.60 -21.30
CA ALA A 161 -10.53 -10.29 -21.29
C ALA A 161 -9.52 -9.16 -21.54
N GLY A 162 -9.96 -8.09 -22.21
CA GLY A 162 -9.14 -6.88 -22.32
C GLY A 162 -9.09 -6.10 -21.01
N THR A 163 -8.14 -5.18 -20.90
CA THR A 163 -7.82 -4.47 -19.65
C THR A 163 -8.07 -2.96 -19.73
N SER A 164 -8.48 -2.43 -20.88
CA SER A 164 -9.00 -1.07 -20.92
C SER A 164 -10.42 -1.01 -20.34
N VAL A 165 -10.82 0.14 -19.80
CA VAL A 165 -12.18 0.38 -19.28
C VAL A 165 -13.24 -0.09 -20.28
N LYS A 166 -13.08 0.28 -21.56
CA LYS A 166 -14.01 -0.09 -22.62
C LYS A 166 -14.09 -1.61 -22.82
N GLU A 167 -12.95 -2.30 -22.87
CA GLU A 167 -12.93 -3.75 -23.06
C GLU A 167 -13.52 -4.48 -21.84
N VAL A 168 -13.25 -4.02 -20.61
CA VAL A 168 -13.85 -4.56 -19.39
C VAL A 168 -15.36 -4.36 -19.40
N GLN A 169 -15.83 -3.16 -19.80
CA GLN A 169 -17.26 -2.90 -19.94
C GLN A 169 -17.91 -3.81 -20.99
N GLU A 170 -17.28 -3.99 -22.14
CA GLU A 170 -17.80 -4.85 -23.22
C GLU A 170 -17.81 -6.34 -22.81
N PHE A 171 -16.77 -6.81 -22.12
CA PHE A 171 -16.65 -8.20 -21.68
C PHE A 171 -17.69 -8.59 -20.64
N PHE A 172 -17.99 -7.69 -19.69
CA PHE A 172 -18.94 -7.92 -18.60
C PHE A 172 -20.31 -7.25 -18.80
N ASP A 173 -20.57 -6.70 -19.98
CA ASP A 173 -21.80 -5.98 -20.33
C ASP A 173 -22.18 -4.85 -19.34
N LEU A 174 -21.21 -4.00 -18.99
CA LEU A 174 -21.35 -2.91 -18.02
C LEU A 174 -21.78 -1.61 -18.71
N THR A 175 -23.09 -1.34 -18.68
CA THR A 175 -23.71 -0.25 -19.46
C THR A 175 -23.72 1.13 -18.78
N ASN A 176 -23.69 1.21 -17.43
CA ASN A 176 -23.68 2.47 -16.68
C ASN A 176 -22.49 2.56 -15.71
N TRP A 177 -21.28 2.50 -16.27
CA TRP A 177 -20.03 2.59 -15.52
C TRP A 177 -19.84 3.97 -14.86
N PRO A 178 -19.34 4.05 -13.60
CA PRO A 178 -19.04 2.97 -12.67
C PRO A 178 -20.18 2.66 -11.67
N TYR A 179 -21.43 3.04 -11.99
CA TYR A 179 -22.54 3.08 -11.04
C TYR A 179 -23.42 1.84 -10.99
N THR A 180 -23.27 0.89 -11.89
CA THR A 180 -24.06 -0.35 -11.90
C THR A 180 -23.18 -1.58 -11.74
N THR A 181 -23.57 -2.45 -10.82
CA THR A 181 -23.05 -3.81 -10.72
C THR A 181 -23.59 -4.65 -11.87
N GLY A 182 -22.69 -5.23 -12.66
CA GLY A 182 -23.04 -6.19 -13.71
C GLY A 182 -23.32 -7.59 -13.15
N THR A 183 -24.08 -8.40 -13.89
CA THR A 183 -24.28 -9.82 -13.58
C THR A 183 -23.52 -10.65 -14.60
N PHE A 184 -22.66 -11.53 -14.14
CA PHE A 184 -21.86 -12.40 -15.00
C PHE A 184 -22.07 -13.88 -14.62
N ASN A 185 -22.61 -14.66 -15.55
CA ASN A 185 -22.93 -16.07 -15.32
C ASN A 185 -21.80 -16.95 -15.85
N LEU A 186 -21.10 -17.66 -14.97
CA LEU A 186 -20.18 -18.73 -15.40
C LEU A 186 -20.98 -19.92 -15.93
N ASP A 187 -22.08 -20.24 -15.26
CA ASP A 187 -23.13 -21.12 -15.75
C ASP A 187 -24.46 -20.76 -15.05
N GLN A 188 -25.47 -21.63 -15.18
CA GLN A 188 -26.77 -21.44 -14.52
C GLN A 188 -26.72 -21.52 -12.99
N ASN A 189 -25.64 -22.05 -12.40
CA ASN A 189 -25.50 -22.32 -10.97
C ASN A 189 -24.44 -21.46 -10.28
N ARG A 190 -23.60 -20.75 -11.03
CA ARG A 190 -22.56 -19.88 -10.49
C ARG A 190 -22.58 -18.50 -11.16
N ILE A 191 -23.09 -17.54 -10.40
CA ILE A 191 -23.33 -16.15 -10.80
C ILE A 191 -22.36 -15.24 -10.05
N LEU A 192 -21.76 -14.30 -10.75
CA LEU A 192 -20.89 -13.27 -10.20
C LEU A 192 -21.52 -11.89 -10.34
N GLY A 193 -21.37 -11.06 -9.30
CA GLY A 193 -21.55 -9.62 -9.38
C GLY A 193 -20.24 -8.96 -9.80
N ILE A 194 -20.27 -8.14 -10.84
CA ILE A 194 -19.10 -7.40 -11.34
C ILE A 194 -19.27 -5.94 -10.95
N ILE A 195 -18.46 -5.47 -9.99
CA ILE A 195 -18.64 -4.17 -9.33
C ILE A 195 -17.54 -3.22 -9.79
N PRO A 196 -17.85 -2.16 -10.57
CA PRO A 196 -16.87 -1.14 -10.93
C PRO A 196 -16.33 -0.40 -9.71
N ILE A 197 -15.00 -0.46 -9.53
CA ILE A 197 -14.27 0.19 -8.45
C ILE A 197 -13.07 1.01 -8.95
N PRO A 198 -13.22 1.88 -9.97
CA PRO A 198 -12.13 2.70 -10.44
C PRO A 198 -11.55 3.59 -9.32
N GLY A 199 -10.27 3.93 -9.45
CA GLY A 199 -9.61 4.86 -8.54
C GLY A 199 -8.20 4.41 -8.18
N HIS A 200 -8.02 3.15 -7.77
CA HIS A 200 -6.68 2.54 -7.73
C HIS A 200 -6.08 2.54 -9.14
N GLU A 201 -6.80 1.91 -10.06
CA GLU A 201 -6.58 1.93 -11.50
C GLU A 201 -7.95 2.19 -12.18
N ARG A 202 -7.96 2.73 -13.38
CA ARG A 202 -9.19 3.23 -14.05
C ARG A 202 -10.17 2.13 -14.48
N SER A 203 -9.70 0.91 -14.71
CA SER A 203 -10.50 -0.24 -15.14
C SER A 203 -10.84 -1.19 -14.00
N SER A 204 -10.47 -0.84 -12.76
CA SER A 204 -10.60 -1.73 -11.62
C SER A 204 -12.04 -2.19 -11.37
N ILE A 205 -12.21 -3.50 -11.17
CA ILE A 205 -13.46 -4.16 -10.80
C ILE A 205 -13.25 -5.09 -9.61
N ALA A 206 -14.29 -5.27 -8.80
CA ALA A 206 -14.39 -6.36 -7.84
C ALA A 206 -15.33 -7.44 -8.36
N PHE A 207 -15.00 -8.69 -8.06
CA PHE A 207 -15.84 -9.85 -8.34
C PHE A 207 -16.51 -10.31 -7.05
N TYR A 208 -17.83 -10.44 -7.06
CA TYR A 208 -18.57 -11.04 -5.96
C TYR A 208 -19.16 -12.39 -6.39
N ASP A 209 -18.74 -13.49 -5.77
CA ASP A 209 -19.21 -14.83 -6.13
C ASP A 209 -20.40 -15.28 -5.28
N CYS A 210 -21.59 -15.34 -5.88
CA CYS A 210 -22.82 -15.76 -5.20
C CYS A 210 -22.76 -17.16 -4.62
N ALA A 211 -21.92 -18.06 -5.16
CA ALA A 211 -21.80 -19.42 -4.66
C ALA A 211 -21.04 -19.50 -3.33
N THR A 212 -20.15 -18.55 -3.06
CA THR A 212 -19.25 -18.59 -1.89
C THR A 212 -19.42 -17.41 -0.93
N GLY A 213 -19.97 -16.29 -1.40
CA GLY A 213 -20.02 -15.03 -0.68
C GLY A 213 -18.63 -14.40 -0.55
N ILE A 214 -17.76 -14.64 -1.54
CA ILE A 214 -16.41 -14.07 -1.58
C ILE A 214 -16.40 -12.86 -2.50
N LEU A 215 -15.80 -11.78 -2.00
CA LEU A 215 -15.53 -10.55 -2.72
C LEU A 215 -14.03 -10.47 -3.02
N PHE A 216 -13.67 -10.55 -4.30
CA PHE A 216 -12.30 -10.41 -4.79
C PHE A 216 -12.07 -8.96 -5.19
N THR A 217 -11.20 -8.25 -4.47
CA THR A 217 -11.06 -6.78 -4.56
C THR A 217 -9.80 -6.31 -5.27
N GLY A 218 -8.93 -7.22 -5.69
CA GLY A 218 -7.61 -6.90 -6.20
C GLY A 218 -6.84 -6.02 -5.20
N ASP A 219 -6.37 -4.89 -5.70
CA ASP A 219 -5.54 -3.93 -4.97
C ASP A 219 -6.32 -2.80 -4.31
N SER A 220 -7.65 -2.78 -4.47
CA SER A 220 -8.46 -1.67 -3.98
C SER A 220 -8.74 -1.75 -2.48
N LEU A 221 -8.60 -2.93 -1.88
CA LEU A 221 -8.85 -3.15 -0.46
C LEU A 221 -7.99 -4.29 0.07
N TYR A 222 -6.99 -3.98 0.91
CA TYR A 222 -6.23 -4.95 1.70
C TYR A 222 -5.56 -4.27 2.90
N PRO A 223 -5.18 -5.02 3.96
CA PRO A 223 -4.53 -4.46 5.15
C PRO A 223 -3.06 -4.09 4.86
N GLY A 224 -2.85 -3.09 4.01
CA GLY A 224 -1.53 -2.65 3.58
C GLY A 224 -1.55 -1.28 2.93
N ARG A 225 -0.41 -0.87 2.38
CA ARG A 225 -0.30 0.39 1.64
C ARG A 225 -1.06 0.26 0.33
N LEU A 226 -2.07 1.09 0.14
CA LEU A 226 -2.81 1.20 -1.12
C LEU A 226 -2.16 2.25 -2.01
N TYR A 227 -1.99 1.92 -3.29
CA TYR A 227 -1.63 2.89 -4.32
C TYR A 227 -2.92 3.40 -4.96
N ILE A 228 -3.05 4.70 -5.21
CA ILE A 228 -4.31 5.27 -5.71
C ILE A 228 -4.01 6.29 -6.79
N SER A 229 -4.49 6.04 -8.00
CA SER A 229 -4.33 6.95 -9.15
C SER A 229 -5.30 8.13 -9.09
N ASN A 230 -6.54 7.89 -8.65
CA ASN A 230 -7.60 8.89 -8.50
C ASN A 230 -8.30 8.71 -7.15
N PHE A 231 -7.94 9.57 -6.19
CA PHE A 231 -8.42 9.46 -4.82
C PHE A 231 -9.93 9.68 -4.68
N THR A 232 -10.48 10.69 -5.34
CA THR A 232 -11.92 10.99 -5.27
C THR A 232 -12.75 9.81 -5.78
N GLU A 233 -12.37 9.28 -6.94
CA GLU A 233 -13.06 8.14 -7.55
C GLU A 233 -12.89 6.86 -6.72
N ASN A 234 -11.71 6.66 -6.11
CA ASN A 234 -11.48 5.56 -5.18
C ASN A 234 -12.40 5.65 -3.95
N VAL A 235 -12.55 6.83 -3.33
CA VAL A 235 -13.46 7.02 -2.18
C VAL A 235 -14.89 6.67 -2.58
N GLU A 236 -15.36 7.10 -3.74
CA GLU A 236 -16.68 6.74 -4.26
C GLU A 236 -16.81 5.23 -4.51
N SER A 237 -15.77 4.60 -5.05
CA SER A 237 -15.70 3.15 -5.27
C SER A 237 -15.76 2.34 -3.98
N ILE A 238 -15.01 2.75 -2.95
CA ILE A 238 -15.05 2.11 -1.64
C ILE A 238 -16.42 2.31 -0.98
N ALA A 239 -17.05 3.48 -1.14
CA ALA A 239 -18.41 3.70 -0.65
C ALA A 239 -19.40 2.75 -1.33
N ARG A 240 -19.35 2.61 -2.67
CA ARG A 240 -20.19 1.64 -3.42
C ARG A 240 -19.95 0.20 -2.97
N LEU A 241 -18.70 -0.19 -2.75
CA LEU A 241 -18.35 -1.53 -2.27
C LEU A 241 -18.87 -1.79 -0.86
N ALA A 242 -18.76 -0.80 0.03
CA ALA A 242 -19.28 -0.86 1.39
C ALA A 242 -20.81 -0.92 1.42
N ASP A 243 -21.49 -0.20 0.54
CA ASP A 243 -22.95 -0.25 0.44
C ASP A 243 -23.43 -1.56 -0.16
N PHE A 244 -22.75 -2.09 -1.19
CA PHE A 244 -22.98 -3.44 -1.70
C PHE A 244 -22.88 -4.48 -0.58
N ALA A 245 -21.82 -4.42 0.23
CA ALA A 245 -21.61 -5.34 1.35
C ALA A 245 -22.68 -5.25 2.47
N LYS A 246 -23.48 -4.17 2.52
CA LYS A 246 -24.59 -4.02 3.46
C LYS A 246 -25.93 -4.54 2.91
N THR A 247 -26.02 -4.85 1.63
CA THR A 247 -27.30 -5.24 1.01
C THR A 247 -27.65 -6.71 1.24
N GLY A 248 -28.79 -6.97 1.89
CA GLY A 248 -29.43 -8.30 1.99
C GLY A 248 -28.73 -9.33 2.89
N ASP A 249 -29.01 -10.62 2.65
CA ASP A 249 -28.42 -11.80 3.31
C ASP A 249 -27.03 -12.18 2.74
N GLN A 250 -26.34 -11.24 2.08
CA GLN A 250 -25.07 -11.50 1.41
C GLN A 250 -23.93 -11.68 2.43
N ARG A 251 -23.18 -12.79 2.31
CA ARG A 251 -21.93 -12.99 3.06
C ARG A 251 -20.80 -12.26 2.34
N ASN A 252 -19.92 -11.58 3.08
CA ASN A 252 -18.78 -10.87 2.51
C ASN A 252 -17.48 -11.34 3.17
N ILE A 253 -16.85 -12.38 2.61
CA ILE A 253 -15.42 -12.64 2.83
C ILE A 253 -14.65 -11.87 1.78
N VAL A 254 -13.72 -11.04 2.21
CA VAL A 254 -12.83 -10.32 1.29
C VAL A 254 -11.57 -11.14 1.05
N LEU A 255 -11.28 -11.45 -0.21
CA LEU A 255 -9.99 -11.98 -0.64
C LEU A 255 -9.27 -10.94 -1.52
N THR A 256 -8.00 -10.72 -1.23
CA THR A 256 -7.21 -9.60 -1.75
C THR A 256 -6.02 -10.11 -2.56
N ALA A 257 -5.57 -9.33 -3.54
CA ALA A 257 -4.44 -9.73 -4.38
C ALA A 257 -3.10 -9.73 -3.64
N HIS A 258 -2.96 -8.90 -2.60
CA HIS A 258 -1.80 -8.94 -1.72
C HIS A 258 -2.22 -9.13 -0.27
N ILE A 259 -1.35 -9.81 0.47
CA ILE A 259 -1.35 -9.76 1.92
C ILE A 259 -0.03 -9.15 2.37
N THR A 260 -0.11 -8.23 3.32
CA THR A 260 1.07 -7.84 4.08
C THR A 260 1.33 -8.92 5.13
N SER A 261 2.60 -9.21 5.41
CA SER A 261 2.97 -10.09 6.55
C SER A 261 2.78 -9.37 7.89
N SER A 262 2.15 -8.20 7.92
CA SER A 262 1.76 -7.52 9.14
C SER A 262 0.36 -7.99 9.54
N THR A 263 0.27 -8.84 10.57
CA THR A 263 -0.99 -9.21 11.24
C THR A 263 -1.60 -8.04 12.03
N ILE A 264 -1.66 -6.85 11.43
CA ILE A 264 -2.11 -5.62 12.06
C ILE A 264 -3.56 -5.40 11.62
N GLU A 265 -4.51 -5.58 12.52
CA GLU A 265 -5.84 -5.03 12.33
C GLU A 265 -5.74 -3.50 12.15
N PRO A 266 -6.40 -2.89 11.14
CA PRO A 266 -6.52 -1.45 11.11
C PRO A 266 -7.20 -0.97 12.41
N PRO A 267 -6.73 0.12 13.05
CA PRO A 267 -7.42 0.71 14.19
C PRO A 267 -8.90 0.95 13.87
N PRO A 268 -9.85 0.68 14.81
CA PRO A 268 -11.21 1.14 14.65
C PRO A 268 -11.24 2.68 14.57
N LEU A 269 -12.09 3.20 13.68
CA LEU A 269 -12.34 4.63 13.57
C LEU A 269 -12.95 5.18 14.88
N PRO A 270 -12.55 6.37 15.35
CA PRO A 270 -13.15 6.97 16.54
C PRO A 270 -14.61 7.34 16.29
N THR A 271 -15.50 6.95 17.21
CA THR A 271 -16.95 7.13 17.10
C THR A 271 -17.48 8.44 17.71
N ASN A 272 -16.64 9.44 17.99
CA ASN A 272 -17.12 10.73 18.49
C ASN A 272 -16.15 11.88 18.21
N THR A 273 -16.47 12.72 17.23
CA THR A 273 -15.63 13.80 16.69
C THR A 273 -16.06 15.17 17.19
N SER A 274 -15.73 15.51 18.44
CA SER A 274 -15.99 16.84 19.00
C SER A 274 -14.84 17.46 19.80
N LEU A 275 -13.60 16.95 19.71
CA LEU A 275 -12.45 17.47 20.46
C LEU A 275 -11.20 17.66 19.59
N LEU A 276 -11.19 18.68 18.74
CA LEU A 276 -9.95 19.24 18.17
C LEU A 276 -9.76 20.65 18.74
N GLY A 277 -8.93 20.74 19.80
CA GLY A 277 -8.62 22.03 20.42
C GLY A 277 -7.47 22.00 21.42
N THR A 278 -6.63 20.97 21.44
CA THR A 278 -5.51 20.90 22.39
C THR A 278 -4.39 20.01 21.86
N LEU A 279 -3.20 20.57 21.63
CA LEU A 279 -1.96 19.83 21.40
C LEU A 279 -1.54 19.12 22.70
N TRP A 280 -1.02 17.90 22.62
CA TRP A 280 -0.48 17.16 23.77
C TRP A 280 0.91 16.65 23.40
N THR A 281 1.87 16.77 24.33
CA THR A 281 3.26 16.33 24.12
C THR A 281 3.65 15.35 25.21
N ILE A 282 4.40 14.31 24.84
CA ILE A 282 4.91 13.30 25.77
C ILE A 282 6.42 13.30 25.75
N VAL A 283 7.02 13.39 26.93
CA VAL A 283 8.47 13.37 27.12
C VAL A 283 8.82 12.09 27.88
N PRO A 284 9.41 11.07 27.23
CA PRO A 284 9.76 9.83 27.89
C PRO A 284 10.95 10.01 28.86
N ASP A 285 11.03 9.14 29.86
CA ASP A 285 12.25 8.97 30.65
C ASP A 285 13.38 8.45 29.75
N ARG A 286 14.65 8.64 30.16
CA ARG A 286 15.79 8.20 29.35
C ARG A 286 15.87 6.67 29.31
N TRP A 287 15.92 6.10 28.10
CA TRP A 287 16.13 4.67 27.86
C TRP A 287 17.04 4.43 26.66
N SER A 288 17.58 3.22 26.55
CA SER A 288 18.43 2.83 25.41
C SER A 288 17.56 2.61 24.17
N LEU A 289 17.78 3.43 23.14
CA LEU A 289 17.08 3.32 21.86
C LEU A 289 17.26 1.94 21.23
N ASN A 290 18.45 1.36 21.30
CA ASN A 290 18.70 -0.01 20.83
C ASN A 290 17.81 -1.02 21.57
N LYS A 291 17.70 -0.92 22.90
CA LYS A 291 16.83 -1.82 23.68
C LYS A 291 15.34 -1.62 23.37
N PHE A 292 14.95 -0.42 22.98
CA PHE A 292 13.60 -0.15 22.53
C PHE A 292 13.33 -0.75 21.14
N ILE A 293 14.19 -0.47 20.16
CA ILE A 293 14.04 -0.93 18.76
C ILE A 293 14.01 -2.46 18.65
N ASN A 294 14.83 -3.17 19.43
CA ASN A 294 14.87 -4.63 19.42
C ASN A 294 13.84 -5.27 20.36
N GLY A 295 12.88 -4.50 20.90
CA GLY A 295 11.76 -5.00 21.70
C GLY A 295 12.12 -5.40 23.14
N ASN A 296 13.30 -5.06 23.63
CA ASN A 296 13.72 -5.32 25.01
C ASN A 296 13.16 -4.29 26.02
N ILE A 297 12.68 -3.14 25.55
CA ILE A 297 11.93 -2.15 26.34
C ILE A 297 10.57 -2.01 25.69
N THR A 298 9.56 -2.58 26.34
CA THR A 298 8.16 -2.51 25.89
C THR A 298 7.31 -1.67 26.83
N ILE A 299 7.85 -1.20 27.96
CA ILE A 299 7.17 -0.34 28.91
C ILE A 299 8.16 0.72 29.38
N PHE A 300 7.75 1.99 29.37
CA PHE A 300 8.56 3.09 29.90
C PHE A 300 7.68 4.21 30.47
N ASP A 301 8.21 4.89 31.48
CA ASP A 301 7.55 6.06 32.07
C ASP A 301 7.81 7.31 31.22
N ALA A 302 6.85 8.23 31.23
CA ALA A 302 6.89 9.47 30.49
C ALA A 302 6.09 10.57 31.18
N GLN A 303 6.38 11.82 30.85
CA GLN A 303 5.64 12.99 31.31
C GLN A 303 4.68 13.46 30.21
N LEU A 304 3.42 13.73 30.56
CA LEU A 304 2.40 14.25 29.66
C LEU A 304 2.21 15.74 29.86
N PHE A 305 2.20 16.49 28.76
CA PHE A 305 1.99 17.93 28.74
C PHE A 305 0.78 18.30 27.86
N LYS A 306 0.07 19.36 28.25
CA LYS A 306 -0.86 20.09 27.39
C LYS A 306 -0.09 21.19 26.66
N GLY A 307 0.07 21.10 25.35
CA GLY A 307 0.93 21.95 24.55
C GLY A 307 2.38 21.44 24.44
N ASN A 308 3.22 22.16 23.71
CA ASN A 308 4.61 21.77 23.44
C ASN A 308 5.48 21.81 24.72
N SER A 309 6.03 20.68 25.13
CA SER A 309 6.86 20.54 26.35
C SER A 309 8.14 21.40 26.34
N GLU A 310 8.67 21.78 25.17
CA GLU A 310 9.93 22.52 25.04
C GLU A 310 9.74 24.05 25.08
N LEU A 311 8.53 24.54 24.77
CA LEU A 311 8.30 25.97 24.52
C LEU A 311 7.32 26.65 25.49
N SER A 312 6.34 25.93 26.08
CA SER A 312 5.45 26.45 27.16
C SER A 312 4.35 25.46 27.62
N GLY A 313 4.53 24.16 27.44
CA GLY A 313 3.51 23.15 27.73
C GLY A 313 3.18 23.08 29.23
N ILE A 314 1.91 22.91 29.57
CA ILE A 314 1.48 22.68 30.96
C ILE A 314 1.69 21.21 31.28
N TYR A 315 2.62 20.91 32.19
CA TYR A 315 2.76 19.57 32.73
C TYR A 315 1.45 19.12 33.38
N LEU A 316 1.00 17.92 33.05
CA LEU A 316 -0.25 17.37 33.56
C LEU A 316 -0.01 16.26 34.57
N CYS A 317 0.74 15.24 34.16
CA CYS A 317 1.02 14.08 35.00
C CYS A 317 2.12 13.20 34.40
N ASN A 318 2.65 12.30 35.22
CA ASN A 318 3.42 11.17 34.75
C ASN A 318 2.46 10.07 34.26
N ILE A 319 2.81 9.48 33.13
CA ILE A 319 2.13 8.36 32.50
C ILE A 319 3.12 7.23 32.30
N THR A 320 2.63 6.00 32.30
CA THR A 320 3.42 4.84 31.90
C THR A 320 2.91 4.39 30.54
N LEU A 321 3.80 4.37 29.56
CA LEU A 321 3.50 3.95 28.19
C LEU A 321 3.91 2.49 28.01
N ASN A 322 2.98 1.71 27.44
CA ASN A 322 3.22 0.33 27.04
C ASN A 322 3.24 0.27 25.51
N VAL A 323 4.37 -0.15 24.96
CA VAL A 323 4.62 -0.33 23.54
C VAL A 323 4.18 -1.74 23.16
N ILE A 324 2.97 -1.77 22.63
CA ILE A 324 2.23 -2.97 22.27
C ILE A 324 2.78 -3.56 20.96
N GLN A 325 3.40 -2.72 20.11
CA GLN A 325 3.99 -3.12 18.84
C GLN A 325 5.05 -2.12 18.39
N LEU A 326 6.22 -2.62 17.98
CA LEU A 326 7.25 -1.84 17.29
C LEU A 326 7.14 -2.07 15.79
N LEU A 327 7.14 -0.97 15.04
CA LEU A 327 7.20 -0.97 13.58
C LEU A 327 8.68 -1.08 13.17
N THR A 328 9.12 -2.24 12.69
CA THR A 328 10.44 -2.42 12.10
C THR A 328 10.38 -2.10 10.61
N ILE A 329 11.29 -1.23 10.11
CA ILE A 329 11.44 -0.90 8.68
C ILE A 329 12.53 -1.77 8.04
N SER A 330 12.33 -2.06 6.75
CA SER A 330 12.89 -3.13 5.93
C SER A 330 14.34 -2.95 5.42
N HIS A 331 14.89 -4.07 4.91
CA HIS A 331 16.24 -4.33 4.41
C HIS A 331 16.61 -3.59 3.10
N LEU A 332 17.70 -2.81 3.13
CA LEU A 332 18.31 -2.14 1.97
C LEU A 332 19.05 -3.17 1.06
N ASN A 333 18.54 -3.45 -0.13
CA ASN A 333 19.24 -4.28 -1.13
C ASN A 333 20.11 -3.40 -2.04
N SER A 334 21.43 -3.48 -2.02
CA SER A 334 22.35 -2.54 -2.70
C SER A 334 22.43 -2.62 -4.25
N THR A 335 21.54 -3.36 -4.93
CA THR A 335 21.69 -3.70 -6.37
C THR A 335 20.68 -3.08 -7.34
N GLU A 336 19.72 -2.26 -6.90
CA GLU A 336 18.84 -1.51 -7.83
C GLU A 336 19.45 -0.17 -8.24
N ILE A 337 19.07 0.29 -9.43
CA ILE A 337 19.53 1.54 -10.02
C ILE A 337 18.83 2.71 -9.32
N GLU A 338 19.62 3.61 -8.74
CA GLU A 338 19.15 4.86 -8.11
C GLU A 338 18.47 5.75 -9.17
N PRO A 339 17.17 6.08 -9.04
CA PRO A 339 16.44 6.85 -10.05
C PRO A 339 16.85 8.33 -10.08
N TYR A 340 17.48 8.82 -9.01
CA TYR A 340 17.86 10.22 -8.84
C TYR A 340 19.37 10.42 -9.05
N GLN A 341 19.76 11.29 -9.98
CA GLN A 341 21.17 11.62 -10.20
C GLN A 341 21.74 12.53 -9.09
N SER A 342 20.93 13.46 -8.59
CA SER A 342 21.29 14.36 -7.49
C SER A 342 20.68 13.89 -6.18
N LEU A 343 21.37 14.11 -5.06
CA LEU A 343 20.88 13.83 -3.71
C LEU A 343 19.53 14.52 -3.48
N ARG A 344 18.54 13.79 -2.96
CA ARG A 344 17.15 14.29 -2.79
C ARG A 344 16.59 14.10 -1.41
N TYR A 345 15.76 15.04 -0.97
CA TYR A 345 15.05 14.96 0.31
C TYR A 345 13.60 15.44 0.19
N PHE A 346 12.70 14.86 0.97
CA PHE A 346 11.41 15.48 1.30
C PHE A 346 11.53 16.36 2.53
N SER A 347 10.90 17.53 2.54
CA SER A 347 10.85 18.37 3.74
C SER A 347 9.48 18.38 4.43
N TYR A 348 9.52 18.45 5.76
CA TYR A 348 8.36 18.62 6.63
C TYR A 348 8.64 19.73 7.64
N SER A 349 7.77 20.74 7.70
CA SER A 349 7.94 21.88 8.58
C SER A 349 7.56 21.57 10.03
N GLN A 350 8.34 22.12 10.97
CA GLN A 350 8.03 22.07 12.39
C GLN A 350 7.08 23.22 12.76
N LEU A 351 6.15 22.95 13.70
CA LEU A 351 5.18 23.93 14.21
C LEU A 351 5.82 25.16 14.91
N SER A 352 7.11 25.10 15.26
CA SER A 352 7.89 26.20 15.86
C SER A 352 8.42 27.21 14.84
N SER A 353 8.21 26.98 13.54
CA SER A 353 8.65 27.88 12.47
C SER A 353 7.92 29.22 12.56
N ASN A 354 8.67 30.31 12.59
CA ASN A 354 8.11 31.65 12.47
C ASN A 354 8.21 32.14 11.00
N ASN A 355 7.65 33.30 10.67
CA ASN A 355 7.57 33.78 9.28
C ASN A 355 8.94 34.00 8.59
N PHE A 356 10.06 33.90 9.30
CA PHE A 356 11.41 34.13 8.78
C PHE A 356 12.32 32.92 8.96
N ILE A 357 12.29 32.29 10.13
CA ILE A 357 13.11 31.14 10.48
C ILE A 357 12.24 29.88 10.45
N ILE A 358 12.53 29.01 9.49
CA ILE A 358 11.80 27.77 9.26
C ILE A 358 12.66 26.58 9.68
N HIS A 359 12.08 25.71 10.50
CA HIS A 359 12.65 24.43 10.88
C HIS A 359 12.05 23.34 9.99
N LEU A 360 12.88 22.56 9.32
CA LEU A 360 12.46 21.47 8.45
C LEU A 360 13.12 20.15 8.86
N TYR A 361 12.35 19.07 8.83
CA TYR A 361 12.90 17.71 8.79
C TYR A 361 13.01 17.26 7.35
N LEU A 362 14.21 16.87 6.96
CA LEU A 362 14.53 16.36 5.64
C LEU A 362 14.64 14.84 5.70
N LEU A 363 13.87 14.14 4.86
CA LEU A 363 13.92 12.68 4.70
C LEU A 363 14.61 12.34 3.38
N HIS A 364 15.79 11.70 3.44
CA HIS A 364 16.59 11.39 2.25
C HIS A 364 15.86 10.37 1.39
N GLN A 365 15.60 10.68 0.13
CA GLN A 365 15.06 9.75 -0.84
C GLN A 365 16.18 8.88 -1.41
N ILE A 366 16.27 7.62 -1.00
CA ILE A 366 17.28 6.73 -1.56
C ILE A 366 16.78 6.14 -2.89
N ARG A 367 15.56 5.62 -2.96
CA ARG A 367 15.06 4.97 -4.19
C ARG A 367 13.68 5.42 -4.60
N ILE A 368 12.66 4.71 -4.13
CA ILE A 368 11.27 4.96 -4.49
C ILE A 368 10.52 5.19 -3.18
N THR A 369 9.60 6.15 -3.17
CA THR A 369 8.82 6.48 -1.97
C THR A 369 8.13 5.23 -1.39
N PRO A 370 8.36 4.91 -0.10
CA PRO A 370 8.76 5.80 0.97
C PRO A 370 10.20 5.52 1.45
N ASP A 371 11.08 4.99 0.61
CA ASP A 371 12.42 4.59 1.02
C ASP A 371 13.27 5.81 1.40
N PHE A 372 13.51 5.95 2.71
CA PHE A 372 14.49 6.87 3.26
C PHE A 372 15.48 6.14 4.15
N ASP A 373 16.72 6.63 4.17
CA ASP A 373 17.82 6.07 4.97
C ASP A 373 18.26 7.03 6.09
N SER A 374 17.82 8.29 6.05
CA SER A 374 18.23 9.32 6.99
C SER A 374 17.18 10.41 7.19
N VAL A 375 17.16 10.95 8.40
CA VAL A 375 16.36 12.12 8.78
C VAL A 375 17.30 13.18 9.33
N VAL A 376 17.26 14.37 8.75
CA VAL A 376 18.12 15.50 9.12
C VAL A 376 17.26 16.70 9.47
N HIS A 377 17.53 17.31 10.62
CA HIS A 377 16.91 18.57 11.00
C HIS A 377 17.74 19.73 10.43
N VAL A 378 17.06 20.61 9.70
CA VAL A 378 17.66 21.83 9.16
C VAL A 378 16.88 23.07 9.54
N VAL A 379 17.57 24.21 9.51
CA VAL A 379 16.98 25.54 9.68
C VAL A 379 17.30 26.41 8.47
N ILE A 380 16.33 27.21 8.05
CA ILE A 380 16.45 28.15 6.94
C ILE A 380 15.95 29.51 7.42
N ASP A 381 16.74 30.57 7.26
CA ASP A 381 16.23 31.94 7.31
C ASP A 381 15.82 32.37 5.89
N ILE A 382 14.51 32.38 5.61
CA ILE A 382 14.02 32.71 4.27
C ILE A 382 14.27 34.17 3.87
N SER A 383 14.66 35.04 4.80
CA SER A 383 14.98 36.44 4.53
C SER A 383 16.39 36.65 4.00
N THR A 384 17.33 35.76 4.35
CA THR A 384 18.74 35.88 3.98
C THR A 384 19.27 34.71 3.18
N ASP A 385 18.72 33.51 3.39
CA ASP A 385 19.33 32.26 2.93
C ASP A 385 18.71 31.73 1.64
N CYS A 386 17.56 32.29 1.22
CA CYS A 386 16.83 31.88 0.02
C CYS A 386 16.91 32.93 -1.09
N THR A 387 17.19 32.47 -2.31
CA THR A 387 17.02 33.22 -3.55
C THR A 387 15.84 32.63 -4.32
N SER A 388 14.86 33.45 -4.65
CA SER A 388 13.64 33.00 -5.37
C SER A 388 13.09 34.15 -6.23
N GLY A 389 12.44 33.81 -7.34
CA GLY A 389 11.62 34.75 -8.10
C GLY A 389 10.46 35.34 -7.28
N ALA A 390 10.08 34.68 -6.17
CA ALA A 390 9.09 35.14 -5.21
C ALA A 390 9.69 35.93 -4.02
N SER A 391 10.99 36.24 -4.01
CA SER A 391 11.70 36.86 -2.87
C SER A 391 11.13 38.21 -2.38
N THR A 392 10.33 38.91 -3.20
CA THR A 392 9.63 40.14 -2.82
C THR A 392 8.35 39.90 -2.01
N ASN A 393 7.85 38.65 -1.94
CA ASN A 393 6.67 38.25 -1.18
C ASN A 393 7.05 37.13 -0.19
N GLN A 394 7.48 37.53 1.01
CA GLN A 394 7.92 36.61 2.06
C GLN A 394 6.83 35.65 2.53
N THR A 395 5.55 36.05 2.48
CA THR A 395 4.43 35.17 2.83
C THR A 395 4.30 34.02 1.83
N LEU A 396 4.39 34.32 0.54
CA LEU A 396 4.38 33.30 -0.51
C LEU A 396 5.59 32.37 -0.41
N LEU A 397 6.78 32.91 -0.13
CA LEU A 397 7.99 32.11 0.05
C LEU A 397 7.88 31.19 1.27
N TYR A 398 7.31 31.67 2.38
CA TYR A 398 7.02 30.86 3.56
C TYR A 398 6.05 29.72 3.24
N GLU A 399 4.94 29.99 2.54
CA GLU A 399 3.97 28.96 2.14
C GLU A 399 4.60 27.88 1.25
N ILE A 400 5.45 28.27 0.31
CA ILE A 400 6.15 27.34 -0.58
C ILE A 400 7.12 26.44 0.18
N VAL A 401 7.93 27.01 1.08
CA VAL A 401 8.98 26.28 1.82
C VAL A 401 8.42 25.43 2.96
N THR A 402 7.28 25.82 3.55
CA THR A 402 6.65 25.07 4.65
C THR A 402 5.67 24.00 4.21
N ASN A 403 5.32 23.95 2.91
CA ASN A 403 4.40 22.96 2.36
C ASN A 403 4.97 21.54 2.60
N PRO A 404 4.21 20.63 3.23
CA PRO A 404 4.70 19.29 3.51
C PRO A 404 4.98 18.51 2.22
N ASN A 405 5.95 17.60 2.30
CA ASN A 405 6.27 16.66 1.22
C ASN A 405 6.75 17.33 -0.09
N ILE A 406 7.31 18.54 0.01
CA ILE A 406 8.03 19.15 -1.11
C ILE A 406 9.44 18.55 -1.24
N GLU A 407 9.91 18.46 -2.47
CA GLU A 407 11.19 17.84 -2.79
C GLU A 407 12.31 18.88 -2.92
N TRP A 408 13.46 18.56 -2.36
CA TRP A 408 14.69 19.33 -2.48
C TRP A 408 15.75 18.50 -3.16
N ALA A 409 16.40 19.07 -4.18
CA ALA A 409 17.62 18.55 -4.76
C ALA A 409 18.83 19.27 -4.19
N PHE A 410 19.93 18.54 -4.03
CA PHE A 410 21.24 19.06 -3.64
C PHE A 410 22.21 18.88 -4.81
N PRO A 411 22.31 19.88 -5.73
CA PRO A 411 23.12 19.76 -6.93
C PRO A 411 24.60 19.50 -6.62
N GLY A 412 25.26 18.67 -7.43
CA GLY A 412 26.67 18.33 -7.25
C GLY A 412 26.95 17.24 -6.22
N ARG A 413 25.92 16.74 -5.51
CA ARG A 413 26.00 15.51 -4.70
C ARG A 413 25.23 14.40 -5.38
N GLU A 414 25.88 13.27 -5.62
CA GLU A 414 25.22 12.10 -6.19
C GLU A 414 24.29 11.47 -5.14
N ASN A 415 23.09 11.00 -5.55
CA ASN A 415 22.15 10.34 -4.63
C ASN A 415 22.67 8.97 -4.21
N LYS A 416 23.43 8.94 -3.12
CA LYS A 416 23.99 7.73 -2.52
C LYS A 416 24.02 7.92 -1.00
N LEU A 417 23.83 6.84 -0.26
CA LEU A 417 23.91 6.79 1.21
C LEU A 417 25.14 7.52 1.79
N LYS A 418 26.30 7.40 1.12
CA LYS A 418 27.57 8.01 1.57
C LYS A 418 27.64 9.52 1.39
N ASN A 419 26.75 10.10 0.59
CA ASN A 419 26.72 11.52 0.27
C ASN A 419 25.57 12.24 0.97
N ARG A 420 24.83 11.55 1.84
CA ARG A 420 23.73 12.11 2.64
C ARG A 420 24.23 13.29 3.48
N LEU A 421 23.30 14.16 3.88
CA LEU A 421 23.59 15.24 4.80
C LEU A 421 23.85 14.70 6.21
N THR A 422 24.86 15.27 6.86
CA THR A 422 25.28 14.95 8.22
C THR A 422 25.48 16.26 8.99
N SER A 423 25.56 16.17 10.32
CA SER A 423 25.89 17.34 11.16
C SER A 423 27.25 17.98 10.80
N SER A 424 28.16 17.21 10.17
CA SER A 424 29.47 17.71 9.73
C SER A 424 29.41 18.64 8.52
N ASP A 425 28.32 18.63 7.77
CA ASP A 425 28.16 19.47 6.58
C ASP A 425 27.97 20.95 6.94
N ASP A 426 27.50 21.27 8.16
CA ASP A 426 27.16 22.61 8.71
C ASP A 426 26.11 23.38 7.88
N HIS A 427 26.35 23.60 6.58
CA HIS A 427 25.41 24.21 5.65
C HIS A 427 25.36 23.44 4.31
N ALA A 428 24.15 23.32 3.74
CA ALA A 428 23.96 22.72 2.42
C ALA A 428 23.03 23.59 1.56
N ARG A 429 23.41 23.79 0.31
CA ARG A 429 22.61 24.53 -0.66
C ARG A 429 21.68 23.58 -1.40
N ALA A 430 20.39 23.86 -1.34
CA ALA A 430 19.34 23.03 -1.92
C ALA A 430 18.48 23.83 -2.90
N GLN A 431 18.05 23.18 -3.97
CA GLN A 431 17.07 23.70 -4.92
C GLN A 431 15.73 23.01 -4.65
N LEU A 432 14.67 23.81 -4.51
CA LEU A 432 13.32 23.30 -4.43
C LEU A 432 12.89 22.77 -5.81
N LEU A 433 12.30 21.58 -5.85
CA LEU A 433 11.85 20.95 -7.09
C LEU A 433 10.37 21.20 -7.31
N GLY A 434 9.99 21.39 -8.58
CA GLY A 434 8.59 21.62 -8.97
C GLY A 434 8.07 23.02 -8.66
N ASP A 435 8.90 23.91 -8.11
CA ASP A 435 8.51 25.30 -7.86
C ASP A 435 8.70 26.18 -9.11
N PRO A 436 7.74 27.05 -9.46
CA PRO A 436 7.85 27.89 -10.64
C PRO A 436 8.80 29.09 -10.44
N TYR A 437 9.28 29.32 -9.21
CA TYR A 437 10.10 30.48 -8.84
C TYR A 437 11.59 30.16 -8.76
N SER A 438 11.98 28.90 -9.01
CA SER A 438 13.38 28.43 -8.96
C SER A 438 14.03 28.75 -7.62
N THR A 439 13.34 28.41 -6.54
CA THR A 439 13.73 28.72 -5.18
C THR A 439 14.95 27.88 -4.78
N VAL A 440 16.01 28.58 -4.36
CA VAL A 440 17.25 27.96 -3.89
C VAL A 440 17.54 28.50 -2.50
N CYS A 441 17.69 27.61 -1.53
CA CYS A 441 17.94 27.99 -0.14
C CYS A 441 19.25 27.37 0.36
N THR A 442 19.96 28.10 1.21
CA THR A 442 21.04 27.57 2.03
C THR A 442 20.42 27.11 3.34
N MET A 443 20.60 25.84 3.67
CA MET A 443 20.04 25.22 4.85
C MET A 443 21.16 24.99 5.85
N LYS A 444 20.98 25.41 7.10
CA LYS A 444 21.87 25.05 8.19
C LYS A 444 21.46 23.69 8.74
N ILE A 445 22.37 22.72 8.73
CA ILE A 445 22.14 21.41 9.34
C ILE A 445 22.30 21.56 10.86
N ILE A 446 21.25 21.22 11.60
CA ILE A 446 21.26 21.29 13.07
C ILE A 446 21.73 19.95 13.62
N GLU A 447 21.09 18.87 13.18
CA GLU A 447 21.37 17.53 13.68
C GLU A 447 20.93 16.45 12.69
N GLU A 448 21.65 15.33 12.68
CA GLU A 448 21.20 14.09 12.06
C GLU A 448 20.39 13.32 13.10
N LEU A 449 19.06 13.29 12.94
CA LEU A 449 18.14 12.68 13.90
C LEU A 449 18.10 11.16 13.81
N SER A 450 18.36 10.62 12.62
CA SER A 450 18.31 9.18 12.38
C SER A 450 19.19 8.79 11.21
N CYS A 451 20.03 7.78 11.42
CA CYS A 451 20.75 7.01 10.41
C CYS A 451 20.14 5.59 10.43
N LEU A 452 19.47 5.13 9.36
CA LEU A 452 18.87 3.80 9.33
C LEU A 452 19.95 2.72 9.12
N ILE A 453 20.03 1.82 10.10
CA ILE A 453 21.06 0.78 10.21
C ILE A 453 20.68 -0.43 9.34
N GLY A 454 21.42 -0.64 8.26
CA GLY A 454 21.46 -1.92 7.51
C GLY A 454 22.81 -2.65 7.66
N PRO A 455 22.93 -3.90 7.18
CA PRO A 455 24.15 -4.68 7.29
C PRO A 455 25.31 -4.04 6.51
N GLY A 456 26.39 -3.64 7.21
CA GLY A 456 27.60 -3.06 6.61
C GLY A 456 27.74 -1.54 6.70
N PHE A 457 26.77 -0.83 7.30
CA PHE A 457 26.75 0.64 7.38
C PHE A 457 27.15 1.19 8.76
N PHE A 458 27.58 0.33 9.68
CA PHE A 458 27.87 0.67 11.09
C PHE A 458 29.00 1.70 11.27
N THR A 459 30.01 1.68 10.41
CA THR A 459 31.16 2.59 10.48
C THR A 459 30.85 4.01 10.00
N ASP A 460 29.71 4.20 9.30
CA ASP A 460 29.35 5.46 8.66
C ASP A 460 28.28 6.26 9.45
N CYS A 461 27.81 5.75 10.60
CA CYS A 461 26.93 6.46 11.55
C CYS A 461 27.65 6.83 12.88
N GLU A 462 28.99 6.71 12.94
CA GLU A 462 29.78 6.60 14.17
C GLU A 462 30.10 7.93 14.91
N THR A 463 29.31 8.99 14.74
CA THR A 463 29.54 10.27 15.46
C THR A 463 28.31 10.84 16.18
N LEU A 464 27.36 10.00 16.58
CA LEU A 464 26.33 10.39 17.54
C LEU A 464 26.75 9.93 18.94
N ASP A 465 27.73 10.63 19.51
CA ASP A 465 28.06 10.56 20.95
C ASP A 465 27.01 11.32 21.79
#